data_AF-A0A0M9AG16-F1
#
_entry.id   AF-A0A0M9AG16-F1
#
_cell.length_a   1.000
_cell.length_b   1.000
_cell.length_c   1.000
_cell.angle_alpha   90.00
_cell.angle_beta   90.00
_cell.angle_gamma   90.00
#
_symmetry.space_group_name_H-M   'P 1'
#
loop_
_entity.id
_entity.type
_entity.pdbx_description
1 polymer ?
#
loop_
_entity_poly.entity_id
_entity_poly.type
_entity_poly.pdbx_seq_one_letter_code
_entity_poly.pdbx_strand_id
1 'polypeptide(L)'
;MIKKVLRLWADREGLDLILTNGGTGLAPRDRTPEATKEVLEREVPGLAELMRLKGLEKTPMAALSRGVAGVRGRTLILNLPGSPKGARESLEAVLPALPHALSLVTGKAWREGDPE
;
A
#
# COMPACT_ATOMS: atom_id res chain seq x y z
N MET A 1 -6.24 1.66 -16.97
CA MET A 1 -6.73 2.78 -16.13
C MET A 1 -5.90 2.95 -14.86
N ILE A 2 -5.73 1.90 -14.03
CA ILE A 2 -4.96 1.94 -12.76
C ILE A 2 -3.60 2.65 -12.91
N LYS A 3 -2.72 2.17 -13.80
CA LYS A 3 -1.39 2.75 -14.04
C LYS A 3 -1.40 4.25 -14.33
N LYS A 4 -2.40 4.73 -15.07
CA LYS A 4 -2.52 6.15 -15.45
C LYS A 4 -2.77 7.01 -14.22
N VAL A 5 -3.67 6.58 -13.33
CA VAL A 5 -3.99 7.31 -12.09
C VAL A 5 -2.80 7.27 -11.12
N LEU A 6 -2.17 6.11 -10.95
CA LEU A 6 -0.98 5.99 -10.10
C LEU A 6 0.16 6.91 -10.55
N ARG A 7 0.44 6.95 -11.86
CA ARG A 7 1.42 7.89 -12.44
C ARG A 7 1.00 9.33 -12.25
N LEU A 8 -0.26 9.67 -12.48
CA LEU A 8 -0.76 11.04 -12.31
C LEU A 8 -0.56 11.53 -10.87
N TRP A 9 -0.97 10.72 -9.90
CA TRP A 9 -0.92 11.08 -8.48
C TRP A 9 0.51 11.13 -7.94
N ALA A 10 1.38 10.23 -8.39
CA ALA A 10 2.78 10.23 -7.97
C ALA A 10 3.59 11.33 -8.67
N ASP A 11 3.49 11.43 -10.01
CA ASP A 11 4.40 12.26 -10.81
C ASP A 11 3.95 13.71 -10.89
N ARG A 12 2.63 13.96 -10.92
CA ARG A 12 2.06 15.30 -11.13
C ARG A 12 1.50 15.90 -9.85
N GLU A 13 0.65 15.16 -9.15
CA GLU A 13 0.05 15.67 -7.89
C GLU A 13 1.05 15.61 -6.72
N GLY A 14 2.08 14.77 -6.83
CA GLY A 14 3.13 14.65 -5.81
C GLY A 14 2.60 14.16 -4.45
N LEU A 15 1.62 13.26 -4.45
CA LEU A 15 1.08 12.69 -3.22
C LEU A 15 2.15 11.89 -2.48
N ASP A 16 2.16 11.97 -1.15
CA ASP A 16 3.13 11.25 -0.32
C ASP A 16 2.77 9.76 -0.20
N LEU A 17 1.47 9.47 -0.12
CA LEU A 17 0.92 8.13 0.07
C LEU A 17 -0.25 7.89 -0.89
N ILE A 18 -0.25 6.73 -1.56
CA ILE A 18 -1.38 6.23 -2.32
C ILE A 18 -1.82 4.90 -1.72
N LEU A 19 -3.06 4.87 -1.22
CA LEU A 19 -3.72 3.65 -0.79
C LEU A 19 -4.71 3.22 -1.88
N THR A 20 -4.38 2.14 -2.58
CA THR A 20 -5.35 1.47 -3.44
C THR A 20 -6.09 0.42 -2.62
N ASN A 21 -7.35 0.14 -2.93
CA ASN A 21 -8.10 -0.95 -2.31
C ASN A 21 -8.77 -1.81 -3.38
N GLY A 22 -8.74 -3.13 -3.20
CA GLY A 22 -9.37 -4.09 -4.11
C GLY A 22 -8.52 -4.45 -5.34
N GLY A 23 -8.98 -5.50 -6.04
CA GLY A 23 -8.28 -6.05 -7.20
C GLY A 23 -6.96 -6.76 -6.85
N THR A 24 -6.79 -7.21 -5.61
CA THR A 24 -5.60 -7.93 -5.11
C THR A 24 -5.82 -9.43 -4.91
N GLY A 25 -7.00 -9.96 -5.23
CA GLY A 25 -7.31 -11.38 -5.08
C GLY A 25 -6.69 -12.26 -6.16
N LEU A 26 -7.18 -13.50 -6.21
CA LEU A 26 -6.76 -14.52 -7.18
C LEU A 26 -7.63 -14.54 -8.44
N ALA A 27 -8.70 -13.72 -8.52
CA ALA A 27 -9.57 -13.72 -9.69
C ALA A 27 -8.82 -13.17 -10.91
N PRO A 28 -9.09 -13.65 -12.15
CA PRO A 28 -8.38 -13.18 -13.35
C PRO A 28 -8.46 -11.66 -13.61
N ARG A 29 -9.51 -11.01 -13.09
CA ARG A 29 -9.71 -9.55 -13.19
C ARG A 29 -8.91 -8.75 -12.16
N ASP A 30 -8.42 -9.39 -11.10
CA ASP A 30 -7.72 -8.76 -9.99
C ASP A 30 -6.28 -8.47 -10.41
N ARG A 31 -6.08 -7.31 -11.05
CA ARG A 31 -4.80 -6.91 -11.67
C ARG A 31 -4.14 -5.69 -11.02
N THR A 32 -4.59 -5.29 -9.82
CA THR A 32 -4.02 -4.16 -9.09
C THR A 32 -2.53 -4.36 -8.77
N PRO A 33 -2.08 -5.55 -8.30
CA PRO A 33 -0.66 -5.79 -8.04
C PRO A 33 0.23 -5.63 -9.27
N GLU A 34 -0.16 -6.22 -10.41
CA GLU A 34 0.59 -6.14 -11.67
C GLU A 34 0.68 -4.70 -12.15
N ALA A 35 -0.46 -4.00 -12.17
CA ALA A 35 -0.50 -2.60 -12.55
C ALA A 35 0.37 -1.73 -11.63
N THR A 36 0.42 -2.04 -10.34
CA THR A 36 1.25 -1.33 -9.37
C THR A 36 2.73 -1.63 -9.62
N LYS A 37 3.14 -2.90 -9.71
CA LYS A 37 4.54 -3.30 -9.98
C LYS A 37 5.14 -2.63 -11.21
N GLU A 38 4.36 -2.50 -12.29
CA GLU A 38 4.80 -1.84 -13.52
C GLU A 38 5.09 -0.32 -13.38
N VAL A 39 4.61 0.34 -12.31
CA VAL A 39 4.87 1.77 -12.08
C VAL A 39 5.86 2.03 -10.95
N LEU A 40 6.16 1.02 -10.13
CA LEU A 40 7.12 1.12 -9.04
C LEU A 40 8.55 1.18 -9.57
N GLU A 41 9.40 1.96 -8.91
CA GLU A 41 10.84 1.96 -9.10
C GLU A 41 11.52 0.93 -8.19
N ARG A 42 10.96 0.71 -7.00
CA ARG A 42 11.39 -0.31 -6.05
C ARG A 42 10.23 -0.83 -5.22
N GLU A 43 10.23 -2.13 -4.94
CA GLU A 43 9.26 -2.76 -4.04
C GLU A 43 9.70 -2.63 -2.57
N VAL A 44 8.73 -2.64 -1.66
CA VAL A 44 8.93 -2.70 -0.20
C VAL A 44 8.22 -3.96 0.31
N PRO A 45 8.80 -5.16 0.11
CA PRO A 45 8.12 -6.43 0.37
C PRO A 45 7.69 -6.59 1.83
N GLY A 46 8.46 -6.06 2.79
CA GLY A 46 8.14 -6.11 4.21
C GLY A 46 6.79 -5.50 4.59
N LEU A 47 6.36 -4.42 3.91
CA LEU A 47 5.01 -3.85 4.14
C LEU A 47 3.92 -4.78 3.60
N ALA A 48 4.13 -5.41 2.44
CA ALA A 48 3.18 -6.37 1.88
C ALA A 48 3.07 -7.63 2.74
N GLU A 49 4.18 -8.10 3.30
CA GLU A 49 4.23 -9.21 4.25
C GLU A 49 3.49 -8.87 5.53
N LEU A 50 3.75 -7.70 6.13
CA LEU A 50 3.12 -7.26 7.36
C LEU A 50 1.59 -7.18 7.24
N MET A 51 1.08 -6.66 6.13
CA MET A 51 -0.36 -6.63 5.83
C MET A 51 -0.97 -8.04 5.82
N ARG A 52 -0.32 -9.02 5.18
CA ARG A 52 -0.80 -10.41 5.14
C ARG A 52 -0.69 -11.10 6.50
N LEU A 53 0.44 -10.95 7.18
CA LEU A 53 0.71 -11.56 8.49
C LEU A 53 -0.33 -11.11 9.52
N LYS A 54 -0.66 -9.81 9.55
CA LYS A 54 -1.68 -9.32 10.47
C LYS A 54 -3.07 -9.87 10.17
N GLY A 55 -3.42 -9.96 8.88
CA GLY A 55 -4.69 -10.58 8.47
C GLY A 55 -4.75 -12.08 8.80
N LEU A 56 -3.62 -12.79 8.77
CA LEU A 56 -3.53 -14.21 9.11
C LEU A 56 -3.86 -14.51 10.57
N GLU A 57 -3.66 -13.56 11.49
CA GLU A 57 -4.13 -13.68 12.88
C GLU A 57 -5.67 -13.78 12.99
N LYS A 58 -6.39 -13.35 11.94
CA LYS A 58 -7.86 -13.28 11.93
C LYS A 58 -8.50 -14.26 10.97
N THR A 59 -7.86 -14.52 9.83
CA THR A 59 -8.38 -15.44 8.82
C THR A 59 -7.26 -16.01 7.94
N PRO A 60 -7.30 -17.31 7.63
CA PRO A 60 -6.37 -17.90 6.65
C PRO A 60 -6.44 -17.21 5.28
N MET A 61 -7.58 -16.61 4.93
CA MET A 61 -7.80 -16.04 3.59
C MET A 61 -6.92 -14.81 3.32
N ALA A 62 -6.38 -14.18 4.35
CA ALA A 62 -5.47 -13.05 4.20
C ALA A 62 -4.21 -13.41 3.39
N ALA A 63 -3.74 -14.65 3.47
CA ALA A 63 -2.60 -15.13 2.66
C ALA A 63 -2.85 -15.06 1.15
N LEU A 64 -4.10 -15.05 0.71
CA LEU A 64 -4.45 -15.02 -0.72
C LEU A 64 -4.30 -13.63 -1.36
N SER A 65 -4.09 -12.58 -0.55
CA SER A 65 -3.86 -11.24 -1.07
C SER A 65 -2.52 -11.16 -1.80
N ARG A 66 -2.56 -10.82 -3.09
CA ARG A 66 -1.38 -10.57 -3.92
C ARG A 66 -0.92 -9.11 -3.89
N GLY A 67 -1.49 -8.29 -2.99
CA GLY A 67 -1.17 -6.88 -2.86
C GLY A 67 0.32 -6.63 -2.66
N VAL A 68 0.82 -5.57 -3.28
CA VAL A 68 2.22 -5.14 -3.20
C VAL A 68 2.32 -3.78 -2.51
N ALA A 69 3.54 -3.45 -2.09
CA ALA A 69 3.90 -2.12 -1.62
C ALA A 69 5.20 -1.70 -2.28
N GLY A 70 5.37 -0.42 -2.55
CA GLY A 70 6.58 0.09 -3.16
C GLY A 70 6.61 1.60 -3.35
N VAL A 71 7.71 2.07 -3.90
CA VAL A 71 7.95 3.50 -4.13
C VAL A 71 8.01 3.82 -5.62
N ARG A 72 7.41 4.95 -5.98
CA ARG A 72 7.59 5.64 -7.27
C ARG A 72 7.98 7.09 -6.96
N GLY A 73 9.16 7.52 -7.39
CA GLY A 73 9.71 8.83 -7.03
C GLY A 73 9.72 9.05 -5.50
N ARG A 74 8.89 9.99 -5.05
CA ARG A 74 8.69 10.34 -3.62
C ARG A 74 7.33 9.90 -3.07
N THR A 75 6.67 8.95 -3.73
CA THR A 75 5.34 8.46 -3.36
C THR A 75 5.41 7.00 -2.94
N LEU A 76 4.89 6.70 -1.74
CA LEU A 76 4.69 5.34 -1.26
C LEU A 76 3.31 4.84 -1.74
N ILE A 77 3.25 3.64 -2.31
CA ILE A 77 2.02 3.02 -2.82
C ILE A 77 1.79 1.69 -2.13
N LEU A 78 0.61 1.49 -1.54
CA LEU A 78 0.18 0.23 -0.93
C LEU A 78 -1.10 -0.29 -1.59
N ASN A 79 -1.17 -1.61 -1.82
CA ASN A 79 -2.39 -2.29 -2.23
C ASN A 79 -3.07 -2.96 -1.04
N LEU A 80 -4.16 -2.36 -0.58
CA LEU A 80 -5.03 -2.90 0.46
C LEU A 80 -6.05 -3.90 -0.13
N PRO A 81 -6.52 -4.88 0.66
CA PRO A 81 -7.63 -5.73 0.26
C PRO A 81 -8.90 -4.95 -0.09
N GLY A 82 -9.81 -5.57 -0.85
CA GLY A 82 -11.06 -4.92 -1.29
C GLY A 82 -12.20 -4.94 -0.26
N SER A 83 -12.14 -5.82 0.74
CA SER A 83 -13.16 -5.84 1.79
C SER A 83 -12.87 -4.76 2.84
N PRO A 84 -13.89 -4.07 3.40
CA PRO A 84 -13.67 -3.05 4.43
C PRO A 84 -12.86 -3.57 5.63
N LYS A 85 -13.14 -4.81 6.05
CA LYS A 85 -12.40 -5.49 7.13
C LYS A 85 -10.93 -5.70 6.76
N GLY A 86 -10.66 -6.29 5.60
CA GLY A 86 -9.29 -6.59 5.17
C GLY A 86 -8.47 -5.33 4.93
N ALA A 87 -9.07 -4.28 4.36
CA ALA A 87 -8.42 -2.99 4.17
C ALA A 87 -8.01 -2.35 5.51
N ARG A 88 -8.92 -2.35 6.49
CA ARG A 88 -8.65 -1.83 7.84
C ARG A 88 -7.53 -2.60 8.52
N GLU A 89 -7.63 -3.92 8.59
CA GLU A 89 -6.64 -4.78 9.27
C GLU A 89 -5.25 -4.66 8.63
N SER A 90 -5.18 -4.59 7.29
CA SER A 90 -3.92 -4.37 6.58
C SER A 90 -3.34 -2.99 6.84
N LEU A 91 -4.16 -1.94 6.87
CA LEU A 91 -3.69 -0.59 7.15
C LEU A 91 -3.20 -0.46 8.60
N GLU A 92 -3.95 -1.00 9.57
CA GLU A 92 -3.54 -1.06 10.98
C GLU A 92 -2.21 -1.77 11.18
N ALA A 93 -1.93 -2.81 10.37
CA ALA A 93 -0.67 -3.55 10.42
C ALA A 93 0.54 -2.67 10.09
N VAL A 94 0.42 -1.81 9.09
CA VAL A 94 1.53 -0.97 8.59
C VAL A 94 1.58 0.41 9.26
N LEU A 95 0.48 0.83 9.91
CA LEU A 95 0.35 2.15 10.50
C LEU A 95 1.51 2.54 11.44
N PRO A 96 2.04 1.65 12.31
CA PRO A 96 3.16 2.00 13.19
C PRO A 96 4.44 2.38 12.45
N ALA A 97 4.68 1.79 11.28
CA ALA A 97 5.87 2.06 10.46
C ALA A 97 5.63 3.18 9.42
N LEU A 98 4.37 3.53 9.16
CA LEU A 98 3.98 4.35 8.02
C LEU A 98 4.54 5.79 8.08
N PRO A 99 4.49 6.53 9.21
CA PRO A 99 5.06 7.88 9.28
C PRO A 99 6.57 7.89 9.02
N HIS A 100 7.31 6.94 9.60
CA HIS A 100 8.75 6.81 9.37
C HIS A 100 9.08 6.40 7.92
N ALA A 101 8.33 5.46 7.35
CA ALA A 101 8.49 5.09 5.94
C ALA A 101 8.25 6.29 5.01
N LEU A 102 7.21 7.09 5.28
CA LEU A 102 6.90 8.30 4.52
C LEU A 102 7.98 9.36 4.68
N SER A 103 8.55 9.57 5.87
CA SER A 103 9.62 10.55 6.05
C SER A 103 10.87 10.20 5.24
N LEU A 104 11.23 8.92 5.16
CA LEU A 104 12.34 8.45 4.34
C LEU A 104 12.07 8.58 2.84
N VAL A 105 10.83 8.29 2.40
CA VAL A 105 10.46 8.35 0.97
C VAL A 105 10.29 9.77 0.47
N THR A 106 9.73 10.66 1.29
CA THR A 106 9.35 12.02 0.90
C THR A 106 10.39 13.07 1.27
N GLY A 107 11.23 12.80 2.28
CA GLY A 107 12.12 13.77 2.91
C GLY A 107 11.41 14.77 3.83
N LYS A 108 10.10 14.59 4.09
CA LYS A 108 9.30 15.49 4.93
C LYS A 108 9.37 15.08 6.40
N ALA A 109 9.41 16.08 7.28
CA ALA A 109 9.26 15.85 8.71
C ALA A 109 7.80 15.55 9.08
N TRP A 110 7.62 14.80 10.16
CA TRP A 110 6.32 14.55 10.78
C TRP A 110 6.46 14.73 12.30
N ARG A 111 5.33 14.96 12.99
CA ARG A 111 5.31 15.12 14.45
C ARG A 111 4.78 13.85 15.09
N GLU A 112 5.46 13.37 16.11
CA GLU A 112 4.97 12.31 16.99
C GLU A 112 3.94 12.87 17.98
N GLY A 113 2.78 12.23 18.08
CA GLY A 113 1.69 12.60 18.99
C GLY A 113 0.30 12.51 18.34
N ASP A 114 -0.75 12.41 19.15
CA ASP A 114 -2.12 12.58 18.68
C ASP A 114 -2.33 14.06 18.28
N PRO A 115 -3.05 14.34 17.17
CA PRO A 115 -3.54 15.70 16.93
C PRO A 115 -4.49 16.06 18.07
N GLU A 116 -4.08 17.02 18.91
CA GLU A 116 -4.95 17.67 19.90
C GLU A 116 -6.24 18.21 19.26
#